data_AF-A0A5R8MIW7-F1
#
_entry.id   AF-A0A5R8MIW7-F1
#
_cell.length_a   1.000
_cell.length_b   1.000
_cell.length_c   1.000
_cell.angle_alpha   90.00
_cell.angle_beta   90.00
_cell.angle_gamma   90.00
#
_symmetry.space_group_name_H-M   'P 1'
#
loop_
_entity.id
_entity.type
_entity.pdbx_description
1 polymer ?
#
loop_
_entity_poly.entity_id
_entity_poly.type
_entity_poly.pdbx_seq_one_letter_code
_entity_poly.pdbx_strand_id
1 'polypeptide(L)'
;METLGPRIKKLRLEAKLNKAALARRVGVSDVTISYWESGAIKQIGHERLVALAQALNCPLSRLLEDEGSHASPLYLRRRLPLPWQDGKQRVIELPIEMVPGQRWDGDCHLVTPAPGEQFDFLMEGDLVAIATSDIFRQPGLYLIEDDGELAIRRVTQGPTGELIFQRQDSDELIPYAPSCRLMGKLVAHWRAQTL
;
A
#
# COMPACT_ATOMS: atom_id res chain seq x y z
N MET A 1 5.35 -16.21 -7.55
CA MET A 1 5.89 -16.37 -6.18
C MET A 1 7.28 -16.94 -6.32
N GLU A 2 8.31 -16.10 -6.20
CA GLU A 2 9.67 -16.59 -6.20
C GLU A 2 9.95 -17.27 -4.86
N THR A 3 10.48 -18.49 -4.87
CA THR A 3 10.80 -19.21 -3.64
C THR A 3 12.07 -18.65 -3.01
N LEU A 4 12.27 -18.84 -1.71
CA LEU A 4 13.41 -18.31 -0.95
C LEU A 4 14.77 -18.68 -1.57
N GLY A 5 14.90 -19.86 -2.16
CA GLY A 5 16.16 -20.37 -2.74
C GLY A 5 16.72 -19.52 -3.89
N PRO A 6 15.97 -19.33 -4.99
CA PRO A 6 16.33 -18.38 -6.04
C PRO A 6 16.73 -16.99 -5.53
N ARG A 7 16.05 -16.50 -4.48
CA ARG A 7 16.36 -15.19 -3.88
C ARG A 7 17.70 -15.16 -3.15
N ILE A 8 18.02 -16.19 -2.36
CA ILE A 8 19.35 -16.34 -1.74
C ILE A 8 20.43 -16.33 -2.83
N LYS A 9 20.21 -17.05 -3.94
CA LYS A 9 21.14 -17.10 -5.07
C LYS A 9 21.33 -15.71 -5.69
N LYS A 10 20.25 -14.98 -5.93
CA LYS A 10 20.29 -13.63 -6.49
C LYS A 10 21.09 -12.67 -5.60
N LEU A 11 20.73 -12.57 -4.32
CA LEU A 11 21.39 -11.69 -3.36
C LEU A 11 22.87 -12.04 -3.18
N ARG A 12 23.22 -13.33 -3.21
CA ARG A 12 24.62 -13.76 -3.19
C ARG A 12 25.40 -13.22 -4.39
N LEU A 13 24.82 -13.27 -5.59
CA LEU A 13 25.44 -12.77 -6.80
C LEU A 13 25.58 -11.24 -6.79
N GLU A 14 24.57 -10.51 -6.29
CA GLU A 14 24.63 -9.05 -6.08
C GLU A 14 25.75 -8.65 -5.11
N ALA A 15 25.91 -9.42 -4.03
CA ALA A 15 27.00 -9.27 -3.07
C ALA A 15 28.36 -9.75 -3.60
N LYS A 16 28.44 -10.22 -4.86
CA LYS A 16 29.64 -10.75 -5.52
C LYS A 16 30.30 -11.90 -4.75
N LEU A 17 29.50 -12.73 -4.08
CA LEU A 17 29.98 -13.88 -3.32
C LEU A 17 29.83 -15.18 -4.12
N ASN A 18 30.79 -16.09 -3.99
CA ASN A 18 30.59 -17.49 -4.35
C ASN A 18 29.94 -18.26 -3.18
N LYS A 19 29.44 -19.47 -3.43
CA LYS A 19 28.73 -20.28 -2.41
C LYS A 19 29.59 -20.52 -1.16
N ALA A 20 30.87 -20.81 -1.34
CA ALA A 20 31.81 -21.03 -0.24
C ALA A 20 32.05 -19.76 0.59
N ALA A 21 32.13 -18.59 -0.06
CA ALA A 21 32.30 -17.32 0.63
C ALA A 21 31.06 -16.97 1.48
N LEU A 22 29.85 -17.18 0.95
CA LEU A 22 28.62 -17.01 1.71
C LEU A 22 28.55 -18.00 2.88
N ALA A 23 28.87 -19.28 2.62
CA ALA A 23 28.86 -20.34 3.63
C ALA A 23 29.77 -20.02 4.83
N ARG A 24 30.98 -19.53 4.57
CA ARG A 24 31.92 -19.08 5.61
C ARG A 24 31.36 -17.93 6.46
N ARG A 25 30.66 -16.98 5.84
CA ARG A 25 30.05 -15.84 6.56
C ARG A 25 28.86 -16.26 7.42
N VAL A 26 28.09 -17.25 6.96
CA VAL A 26 26.89 -17.76 7.65
C VAL A 26 27.25 -18.84 8.70
N GLY A 27 28.44 -19.42 8.63
CA GLY A 27 28.86 -20.52 9.50
C GLY A 27 28.19 -21.86 9.13
N VAL A 28 28.14 -22.18 7.83
CA VAL A 28 27.62 -23.44 7.27
C VAL A 28 28.55 -23.99 6.18
N SER A 29 28.24 -25.16 5.61
CA SER A 29 28.93 -25.66 4.42
C SER A 29 28.41 -25.02 3.14
N ASP A 30 29.25 -24.99 2.10
CA ASP A 30 28.87 -24.57 0.75
C ASP A 30 27.78 -25.45 0.12
N VAL A 31 27.76 -26.73 0.49
CA VAL A 31 26.70 -27.68 0.17
C VAL A 31 25.36 -27.24 0.75
N THR A 32 25.33 -26.78 2.01
CA THR A 32 24.12 -26.25 2.64
C THR A 32 23.57 -25.04 1.88
N ILE A 33 24.43 -24.09 1.48
CA ILE A 33 24.03 -22.96 0.64
C ILE A 33 23.47 -23.46 -0.70
N SER A 34 24.08 -24.47 -1.32
CA SER A 34 23.60 -25.03 -2.57
C SER A 34 22.20 -25.64 -2.45
N TYR A 35 21.91 -26.34 -1.35
CA TYR A 35 20.58 -26.91 -1.09
C TYR A 35 19.52 -25.87 -0.77
N TRP A 36 19.90 -24.78 -0.12
CA TRP A 36 19.01 -23.63 0.09
C TRP A 36 18.69 -22.97 -1.24
N GLU A 37 19.69 -22.68 -2.07
CA GLU A 37 19.51 -22.02 -3.37
C GLU A 37 18.69 -22.83 -4.37
N SER A 38 18.82 -24.17 -4.34
CA SER A 38 18.03 -25.06 -5.19
C SER A 38 16.62 -25.31 -4.68
N GLY A 39 16.31 -24.89 -3.45
CA GLY A 39 15.03 -25.19 -2.79
C GLY A 39 14.87 -26.65 -2.36
N ALA A 40 15.96 -27.43 -2.33
CA ALA A 40 15.95 -28.80 -1.81
C ALA A 40 15.63 -28.83 -0.30
N ILE A 41 16.05 -27.80 0.43
CA ILE A 41 15.64 -27.56 1.82
C ILE A 41 14.74 -26.32 1.82
N LYS A 42 13.45 -26.52 2.11
CA LYS A 42 12.44 -25.46 2.12
C LYS A 42 12.32 -24.73 3.45
N GLN A 43 12.73 -25.37 4.54
CA GLN A 43 12.66 -24.81 5.89
C GLN A 43 14.05 -24.43 6.37
N ILE A 44 14.29 -23.13 6.50
CA ILE A 44 15.52 -22.56 7.06
C ILE A 44 15.15 -21.97 8.42
N GLY A 45 15.84 -22.39 9.48
CA GLY A 45 15.60 -21.90 10.83
C GLY A 45 15.85 -20.39 10.96
N HIS A 46 15.14 -19.73 11.88
CA HIS A 46 15.21 -18.28 12.08
C HIS A 46 16.64 -17.76 12.28
N GLU A 47 17.45 -18.43 13.10
CA GLU A 47 18.86 -18.08 13.32
C GLU A 47 19.67 -18.04 12.01
N ARG A 48 19.40 -18.98 11.10
CA ARG A 48 20.09 -19.06 9.80
C ARG A 48 19.59 -18.01 8.82
N LEU A 49 18.32 -17.63 8.89
CA LEU A 49 17.79 -16.50 8.11
C LEU A 49 18.42 -15.17 8.54
N VAL A 50 18.59 -14.96 9.86
CA VAL A 50 19.27 -13.77 10.39
C VAL A 50 20.74 -13.77 9.98
N ALA A 51 21.44 -14.91 10.08
CA ALA A 51 22.83 -15.03 9.65
C ALA A 51 23.01 -14.80 8.14
N LEU A 52 22.06 -15.26 7.31
CA LEU A 52 22.02 -14.96 5.87
C LEU A 52 21.87 -13.47 5.60
N ALA A 53 20.93 -12.80 6.26
CA ALA A 53 20.71 -11.35 6.13
C ALA A 53 21.99 -10.57 6.43
N GLN A 54 22.65 -10.89 7.55
CA GLN A 54 23.91 -10.29 7.96
C GLN A 54 25.04 -10.58 6.96
N ALA A 55 25.21 -11.83 6.53
CA ALA A 55 26.27 -12.21 5.59
C ALA A 55 26.15 -11.57 4.20
N LEU A 56 24.90 -11.32 3.78
CA LEU A 56 24.53 -10.66 2.53
C LEU A 56 24.42 -9.13 2.67
N ASN A 57 24.58 -8.60 3.89
CA ASN A 57 24.44 -7.18 4.21
C ASN A 57 23.12 -6.56 3.71
N CYS A 58 22.02 -7.25 3.99
CA CYS A 58 20.67 -6.79 3.62
C CYS A 58 19.70 -7.00 4.78
N PRO A 59 18.61 -6.21 4.87
CA PRO A 59 17.58 -6.44 5.87
C PRO A 59 16.90 -7.80 5.63
N LEU A 60 16.46 -8.45 6.70
CA LEU A 60 15.79 -9.76 6.62
C LEU A 60 14.55 -9.73 5.72
N SER A 61 13.82 -8.60 5.69
CA SER A 61 12.72 -8.36 4.76
C SER A 61 13.11 -8.64 3.31
N ARG A 62 14.33 -8.26 2.87
CA ARG A 62 14.77 -8.51 1.49
C ARG A 62 14.98 -9.99 1.17
N LEU A 63 15.22 -10.83 2.17
CA LEU A 63 15.25 -12.29 2.00
C LEU A 63 13.84 -12.89 1.95
N LEU A 64 12.88 -12.31 2.67
CA LEU A 64 11.54 -12.88 2.88
C LEU A 64 10.49 -12.34 1.90
N GLU A 65 10.60 -11.08 1.49
CA GLU A 65 9.64 -10.38 0.64
C GLU A 65 9.90 -10.66 -0.84
N ASP A 66 8.85 -10.96 -1.60
CA ASP A 66 8.91 -10.98 -3.07
C ASP A 66 9.29 -9.58 -3.58
N GLU A 67 10.29 -9.48 -4.46
CA GLU A 67 10.76 -8.22 -5.04
C GLU A 67 9.68 -7.45 -5.83
N GLY A 68 8.49 -8.03 -6.01
CA GLY A 68 7.32 -7.33 -6.55
C GLY A 68 6.65 -6.36 -5.57
N SER A 69 7.19 -6.16 -4.37
CA SER A 69 6.53 -5.39 -3.30
C SER A 69 7.16 -4.02 -3.08
N HIS A 70 7.46 -3.32 -4.16
CA HIS A 70 7.57 -1.88 -4.07
C HIS A 70 6.17 -1.32 -3.78
N ALA A 71 6.05 -0.46 -2.77
CA ALA A 71 4.81 0.26 -2.50
C ALA A 71 4.55 1.23 -3.67
N SER A 72 3.87 0.74 -4.72
CA SER A 72 3.36 1.58 -5.78
C SER A 72 1.97 2.10 -5.38
N PRO A 73 1.63 3.34 -5.73
CA PRO A 73 0.26 3.82 -5.62
C PRO A 73 -0.68 2.89 -6.39
N LEU A 74 -1.84 2.60 -5.80
CA LEU A 74 -2.88 1.80 -6.41
C LEU A 74 -3.69 2.65 -7.40
N TYR A 75 -4.02 2.10 -8.56
CA TYR A 75 -4.89 2.79 -9.50
C TYR A 75 -6.35 2.75 -9.04
N LEU A 76 -6.89 3.92 -8.74
CA LEU A 76 -8.29 4.13 -8.44
C LEU A 76 -9.07 4.30 -9.75
N ARG A 77 -10.12 3.50 -9.93
CA ARG A 77 -11.05 3.55 -11.06
C ARG A 77 -12.44 3.88 -10.58
N ARG A 78 -13.27 4.47 -11.44
CA ARG A 78 -14.65 4.83 -11.08
C ARG A 78 -15.57 3.64 -10.86
N ARG A 79 -15.18 2.43 -11.27
CA ARG A 79 -15.99 1.23 -11.07
C ARG A 79 -15.31 0.29 -10.09
N LEU A 80 -16.13 -0.36 -9.27
CA LEU A 80 -15.69 -1.48 -8.45
C LEU A 80 -15.05 -2.59 -9.31
N PRO A 81 -14.13 -3.39 -8.75
CA PRO A 81 -13.72 -3.44 -7.34
C PRO A 81 -12.70 -2.35 -6.94
N LEU A 82 -12.62 -2.07 -5.64
CA LEU A 82 -11.55 -1.22 -5.09
C LEU A 82 -10.20 -1.94 -5.20
N PRO A 83 -9.11 -1.21 -5.48
CA PRO A 83 -7.83 -1.86 -5.80
C PRO A 83 -7.19 -2.59 -4.61
N TRP A 84 -7.60 -2.30 -3.37
CA TRP A 84 -7.17 -2.99 -2.16
C TRP A 84 -8.01 -4.23 -1.78
N GLN A 85 -9.08 -4.55 -2.50
CA GLN A 85 -9.93 -5.72 -2.19
C GLN A 85 -9.27 -7.08 -2.52
N ASP A 86 -8.22 -7.11 -3.35
CA ASP A 86 -7.48 -8.35 -3.68
C ASP A 86 -6.60 -8.84 -2.51
N GLY A 87 -6.52 -8.11 -1.39
CA GLY A 87 -5.83 -8.53 -0.15
C GLY A 87 -4.31 -8.67 -0.24
N LYS A 88 -3.72 -8.49 -1.42
CA LYS A 88 -2.28 -8.55 -1.68
C LYS A 88 -1.58 -7.19 -1.54
N GLN A 89 -2.34 -6.12 -1.36
CA GLN A 89 -1.80 -4.77 -1.35
C GLN A 89 -1.25 -4.41 0.02
N ARG A 90 -0.06 -3.80 0.04
CA ARG A 90 0.51 -3.26 1.27
C ARG A 90 -0.26 -2.03 1.71
N VAL A 91 -0.52 -1.98 3.01
CA VAL A 91 -1.03 -0.78 3.66
C VAL A 91 0.15 0.07 4.10
N ILE A 92 -0.04 1.39 4.12
CA ILE A 92 0.96 2.34 4.58
C ILE A 92 0.48 2.99 5.88
N GLU A 93 1.41 3.16 6.81
CA GLU A 93 1.21 3.97 8.00
C GLU A 93 1.75 5.37 7.69
N LEU A 94 0.93 6.40 7.90
CA LEU A 94 1.36 7.79 7.74
C LEU A 94 1.68 8.38 9.12
N PRO A 95 2.90 8.91 9.34
CA PRO A 95 3.21 9.66 10.54
C PRO A 95 2.21 10.80 10.75
N ILE A 96 1.79 11.02 11.99
CA ILE A 96 0.77 12.03 12.34
C ILE A 96 1.17 13.45 11.90
N GLU A 97 2.47 13.72 11.82
CA GLU A 97 3.06 14.98 11.36
C GLU A 97 2.73 15.28 9.89
N MET A 98 2.49 14.25 9.07
CA MET A 98 2.12 14.41 7.67
C MET A 98 0.62 14.66 7.46
N VAL A 99 -0.21 14.40 8.49
CA VAL A 99 -1.67 14.51 8.45
C VAL A 99 -2.23 15.26 9.67
N PRO A 100 -1.72 16.48 9.96
CA PRO A 100 -2.13 17.20 11.16
C PRO A 100 -3.64 17.49 11.15
N GLY A 101 -4.31 17.22 12.27
CA GLY A 101 -5.75 17.45 12.42
C GLY A 101 -6.65 16.34 11.87
N GLN A 102 -6.09 15.24 11.35
CA GLN A 102 -6.88 14.04 11.07
C GLN A 102 -7.10 13.25 12.37
N ARG A 103 -8.37 12.94 12.69
CA ARG A 103 -8.73 11.97 13.74
C ARG A 103 -8.65 10.53 13.22
N TRP A 104 -7.49 10.17 12.70
CA TRP A 104 -7.20 8.83 12.19
C TRP A 104 -5.82 8.40 12.67
N ASP A 105 -5.77 7.23 13.29
CA ASP A 105 -4.55 6.56 13.71
C ASP A 105 -4.61 5.15 13.10
N GLY A 106 -3.82 4.93 12.05
CA GLY A 106 -3.75 3.62 11.41
C GLY A 106 -3.50 3.60 9.92
N ASP A 107 -3.51 2.37 9.45
CA ASP A 107 -3.32 1.89 8.09
C ASP A 107 -4.18 2.61 7.03
N CYS A 108 -3.53 3.07 5.95
CA CYS A 108 -4.18 3.64 4.78
C CYS A 108 -3.63 3.09 3.46
N HIS A 109 -4.40 3.23 2.38
CA HIS A 109 -3.95 2.86 1.04
C HIS A 109 -3.50 4.09 0.26
N LEU A 110 -2.34 3.97 -0.37
CA LEU A 110 -1.84 4.98 -1.29
C LEU A 110 -2.43 4.75 -2.67
N VAL A 111 -3.07 5.77 -3.25
CA VAL A 111 -3.83 5.67 -4.49
C VAL A 111 -3.55 6.84 -5.42
N THR A 112 -3.74 6.61 -6.71
CA THR A 112 -3.73 7.63 -7.76
C THR A 112 -4.89 7.35 -8.72
N PRO A 113 -5.55 8.36 -9.31
CA PRO A 113 -6.46 8.13 -10.41
C PRO A 113 -5.79 7.29 -11.51
N ALA A 114 -6.50 6.31 -12.07
CA ALA A 114 -6.01 5.59 -13.24
C ALA A 114 -5.98 6.51 -14.47
N PRO A 115 -5.10 6.25 -15.46
CA PRO A 115 -5.05 7.06 -16.68
C PRO A 115 -6.43 7.15 -17.35
N GLY A 116 -6.88 8.38 -17.62
CA GLY A 116 -8.20 8.66 -18.21
C GLY A 116 -9.40 8.63 -17.25
N GLU A 117 -9.23 8.25 -15.99
CA GLU A 117 -10.29 8.31 -14.97
C GLU A 117 -10.38 9.73 -14.39
N GLN A 118 -11.60 10.20 -14.15
CA GLN A 118 -11.87 11.52 -13.59
C GLN A 118 -12.59 11.41 -12.26
N PHE A 119 -12.04 12.06 -11.24
CA PHE A 119 -12.64 12.19 -9.92
C PHE A 119 -12.66 13.65 -9.52
N ASP A 120 -13.77 14.10 -8.94
CA ASP A 120 -13.82 15.41 -8.28
C ASP A 120 -12.66 15.50 -7.26
N PHE A 121 -12.06 16.69 -7.14
CA PHE A 121 -10.95 17.02 -6.25
C PHE A 121 -9.58 16.42 -6.61
N LEU A 122 -9.50 15.46 -7.54
CA LEU A 122 -8.24 14.84 -7.96
C LEU A 122 -7.93 15.10 -9.43
N MET A 123 -6.65 15.32 -9.72
CA MET A 123 -6.12 15.41 -11.08
C MET A 123 -5.27 14.18 -11.42
N GLU A 124 -5.03 13.96 -12.72
CA GLU A 124 -4.09 12.92 -13.16
C GLU A 124 -2.70 13.18 -12.56
N GLY A 125 -2.11 12.14 -11.96
CA GLY A 125 -0.83 12.23 -11.25
C GLY A 125 -0.93 12.65 -9.77
N ASP A 126 -2.12 13.01 -9.28
CA ASP A 126 -2.32 13.24 -7.85
C ASP A 126 -2.15 11.93 -7.07
N LEU A 127 -1.46 12.05 -5.94
CA LEU A 127 -1.25 10.95 -5.00
C LEU A 127 -2.08 11.20 -3.75
N VAL A 128 -2.79 10.18 -3.28
CA VAL A 128 -3.75 10.31 -2.18
C VAL A 128 -3.63 9.14 -1.23
N ALA A 129 -3.71 9.40 0.07
CA ALA A 129 -3.84 8.35 1.06
C ALA A 129 -5.30 8.26 1.54
N ILE A 130 -5.86 7.05 1.46
CA ILE A 130 -7.24 6.76 1.85
C ILE A 130 -7.24 5.83 3.05
N ALA A 131 -7.76 6.32 4.18
CA ALA A 131 -8.11 5.53 5.34
C ALA A 131 -9.44 4.82 5.09
N THR A 132 -9.44 3.49 5.04
CA THR A 132 -10.65 2.70 4.79
C THR A 132 -11.63 2.84 5.95
N SER A 133 -12.83 3.32 5.67
CA SER A 133 -13.87 3.50 6.68
C SER A 133 -15.22 3.69 6.03
N ASP A 134 -16.20 2.99 6.59
CA ASP A 134 -17.63 3.10 6.30
C ASP A 134 -18.35 4.08 7.25
N ILE A 135 -17.61 4.73 8.16
CA ILE A 135 -18.16 5.62 9.19
C ILE A 135 -17.65 7.04 8.98
N PHE A 136 -18.55 8.02 9.07
CA PHE A 136 -18.19 9.42 9.12
C PHE A 136 -17.64 9.79 10.50
N ARG A 137 -16.40 10.28 10.57
CA ARG A 137 -15.77 10.75 11.83
C ARG A 137 -15.62 12.26 11.90
N GLN A 138 -15.34 12.88 10.76
CA GLN A 138 -15.11 14.32 10.66
C GLN A 138 -15.24 14.82 9.21
N PRO A 139 -15.61 16.09 9.01
CA PRO A 139 -15.70 16.71 7.68
C PRO A 139 -14.43 16.55 6.85
N GLY A 140 -14.58 16.43 5.53
CA GLY A 140 -13.45 16.32 4.61
C GLY A 140 -13.81 15.62 3.32
N LEU A 141 -12.80 15.20 2.56
CA LEU A 141 -13.01 14.42 1.35
C LEU A 141 -13.12 12.93 1.68
N TYR A 142 -14.12 12.27 1.11
CA TYR A 142 -14.32 10.82 1.22
C TYR A 142 -14.46 10.22 -0.17
N LEU A 143 -13.90 9.02 -0.32
CA LEU A 143 -14.27 8.11 -1.39
C LEU A 143 -15.61 7.49 -1.01
N ILE A 144 -16.57 7.59 -1.90
CA ILE A 144 -17.90 7.03 -1.76
C ILE A 144 -18.18 6.07 -2.90
N GLU A 145 -19.09 5.14 -2.67
CA GLU A 145 -19.72 4.33 -3.70
C GLU A 145 -21.20 4.71 -3.75
N ASP A 146 -21.71 4.99 -4.95
CA ASP A 146 -23.12 5.26 -5.22
C ASP A 146 -23.51 4.59 -6.54
N ASP A 147 -24.45 3.66 -6.47
CA ASP A 147 -24.95 2.85 -7.59
C ASP A 147 -23.82 2.16 -8.41
N GLY A 148 -22.83 1.60 -7.72
CA GLY A 148 -21.69 0.90 -8.31
C GLY A 148 -20.58 1.80 -8.85
N GLU A 149 -20.76 3.11 -8.81
CA GLU A 149 -19.77 4.10 -9.22
C GLU A 149 -19.08 4.73 -7.99
N LEU A 150 -17.76 4.72 -8.03
CA LEU A 150 -16.89 5.35 -7.07
C LEU A 150 -16.73 6.84 -7.42
N ALA A 151 -16.89 7.68 -6.42
CA ALA A 151 -16.71 9.12 -6.55
C ALA A 151 -16.06 9.71 -5.31
N ILE A 152 -15.42 10.87 -5.45
CA ILE A 152 -14.92 11.63 -4.32
C ILE A 152 -15.89 12.77 -4.05
N ARG A 153 -16.27 12.92 -2.79
CA ARG A 153 -17.16 13.99 -2.34
C ARG A 153 -16.58 14.67 -1.12
N ARG A 154 -16.81 15.96 -0.99
CA ARG A 154 -16.69 16.63 0.30
C ARG A 154 -17.91 16.23 1.12
N VAL A 155 -17.67 15.61 2.27
CA VAL A 155 -18.71 15.17 3.19
C VAL A 155 -18.66 16.04 4.43
N THR A 156 -19.80 16.63 4.77
CA THR A 156 -20.03 17.39 6.00
C THR A 156 -21.23 16.80 6.74
N GLN A 157 -21.41 17.19 7.99
CA GLN A 157 -22.60 16.85 8.75
C GLN A 157 -23.47 18.10 8.88
N GLY A 158 -24.75 17.96 8.54
CA GLY A 158 -25.76 19.00 8.73
C GLY A 158 -26.18 19.15 10.19
N PRO A 159 -27.01 20.15 10.50
CA PRO A 159 -27.41 20.49 11.86
C PRO A 159 -28.21 19.39 12.56
N THR A 160 -28.87 18.50 11.81
CA THR A 160 -29.66 17.38 12.37
C THR A 160 -28.89 16.05 12.37
N GLY A 161 -27.59 16.08 12.04
CA GLY A 161 -26.72 14.91 12.04
C GLY A 161 -26.65 14.16 10.70
N GLU A 162 -27.43 14.58 9.71
CA GLU A 162 -27.43 14.03 8.35
C GLU A 162 -26.11 14.32 7.63
N LEU A 163 -25.66 13.38 6.79
CA LEU A 163 -24.49 13.62 5.95
C LEU A 163 -24.90 14.37 4.68
N ILE A 164 -24.07 15.35 4.32
CA ILE A 164 -24.23 16.18 3.14
C ILE A 164 -23.00 15.98 2.25
N PHE A 165 -23.22 15.72 0.97
CA PHE A 165 -22.21 15.43 -0.03
C PHE A 165 -22.15 16.57 -1.04
N GLN A 166 -20.95 17.03 -1.34
CA GLN A 166 -20.71 18.14 -2.27
C GLN A 166 -19.66 17.74 -3.32
N ARG A 167 -19.91 18.11 -4.58
CA ARG A 167 -18.97 17.98 -5.71
C ARG A 167 -17.98 19.15 -5.73
N GLN A 168 -16.89 19.05 -6.51
CA GLN A 168 -15.86 20.10 -6.50
C GLN A 168 -16.37 21.46 -6.98
N ASP A 169 -17.10 21.48 -8.08
CA ASP A 169 -17.51 22.71 -8.76
C ASP A 169 -19.04 22.87 -8.75
N SER A 170 -19.69 22.43 -7.68
CA SER A 170 -21.14 22.57 -7.50
C SER A 170 -21.47 23.04 -6.08
N ASP A 171 -22.36 24.04 -6.00
CA ASP A 171 -23.01 24.44 -4.75
C ASP A 171 -24.18 23.51 -4.39
N GLU A 172 -24.48 22.52 -5.23
CA GLU A 172 -25.48 21.50 -4.95
C GLU A 172 -25.06 20.66 -3.74
N LEU A 173 -25.86 20.74 -2.69
CA LEU A 173 -25.75 19.92 -1.50
C LEU A 173 -26.61 18.67 -1.67
N ILE A 174 -25.97 17.53 -1.88
CA ILE A 174 -26.64 16.25 -2.07
C ILE A 174 -26.80 15.60 -0.69
N PRO A 175 -28.03 15.38 -0.19
CA PRO A 175 -28.22 14.70 1.08
C PRO A 175 -27.81 13.22 0.96
N TYR A 176 -27.49 12.60 2.09
CA TYR A 176 -27.25 11.17 2.17
C TYR A 176 -28.40 10.36 1.57
N ALA A 177 -28.08 9.45 0.66
CA ALA A 177 -28.98 8.43 0.15
C ALA A 177 -28.55 7.05 0.68
N PRO A 178 -29.48 6.12 0.97
CA PRO A 178 -29.14 4.75 1.41
C PRO A 178 -28.31 3.95 0.38
N SER A 179 -28.34 4.34 -0.90
CA SER A 179 -27.48 3.78 -1.95
C SER A 179 -26.02 4.18 -1.78
N CYS A 180 -25.77 5.34 -1.15
CA CYS A 180 -24.44 5.88 -0.99
C CYS A 180 -23.75 5.26 0.23
N ARG A 181 -22.53 4.77 0.03
CA ARG A 181 -21.69 4.19 1.10
C ARG A 181 -20.36 4.91 1.16
N LEU A 182 -19.89 5.20 2.37
CA LEU A 182 -18.52 5.66 2.57
C LEU A 182 -17.57 4.48 2.37
N MET A 183 -16.56 4.65 1.55
CA MET A 183 -15.51 3.64 1.32
C MET A 183 -14.22 3.99 2.07
N GLY A 184 -13.97 5.28 2.27
CA GLY A 184 -12.84 5.74 3.07
C GLY A 184 -12.68 7.24 3.05
N LYS A 185 -11.91 7.75 4.02
CA LYS A 185 -11.56 9.16 4.13
C LYS A 185 -10.22 9.41 3.44
N LEU A 186 -10.15 10.47 2.63
CA LEU A 186 -8.88 10.99 2.14
C LEU A 186 -8.20 11.74 3.28
N VAL A 187 -7.07 11.21 3.75
CA VAL A 187 -6.33 11.75 4.91
C VAL A 187 -5.15 12.61 4.49
N ALA A 188 -4.60 12.36 3.29
CA ALA A 188 -3.53 13.14 2.69
C ALA A 188 -3.67 13.22 1.17
N HIS A 189 -3.16 14.30 0.58
CA HIS A 189 -3.20 14.58 -0.85
C HIS A 189 -1.93 15.32 -1.26
N TRP A 190 -1.17 14.72 -2.18
CA TRP A 190 0.03 15.31 -2.77
C TRP A 190 -0.19 15.55 -4.25
N ARG A 191 0.16 16.76 -4.68
CA ARG A 191 0.13 17.14 -6.09
C ARG A 191 1.56 17.37 -6.56
N ALA A 192 1.93 16.74 -7.67
CA ALA A 192 3.19 17.03 -8.31
C ALA A 192 3.17 18.48 -8.82
N GLN A 193 4.22 19.24 -8.48
CA GLN A 193 4.46 20.55 -9.06
C GLN A 193 5.72 20.45 -9.91
N THR A 194 5.70 21.07 -11.09
CA THR A 194 6.90 21.19 -11.92
C THR A 194 7.94 22.00 -11.12
N LEU A 195 9.13 21.41 -10.95
CA LEU A 195 10.27 22.03 -10.28
C LEU A 195 10.93 23.09 -11.16
#